data_AF-A0A9W4EXD6-F1
#
_entry.id   AF-A0A9W4EXD6-F1
#
_cell.length_a   1.000
_cell.length_b   1.000
_cell.length_c   1.000
_cell.angle_alpha   90.00
_cell.angle_beta   90.00
_cell.angle_gamma   90.00
#
_symmetry.space_group_name_H-M   'P 1'
#
loop_
_entity.id
_entity.type
_entity.pdbx_description
1 polymer ?
#
loop_
_entity_poly.entity_id
_entity_poly.type
_entity_poly.pdbx_seq_one_letter_code
_entity_poly.pdbx_strand_id
1 'polypeptide(L)'
;MVKTACVSMITGILLICSAGCATQTDSITAKTQSIDDGTYTTKEITDAFPVGTPITTYIQKEEKLNLKHLTNISLTDGGVGRVLEATDGFVVVCGDEKGIFDVLIFKTMEDVKKYEQSLKR
;
A
#
# COMPACT_ATOMS: atom_id res chain seq x y z
N MET A 1 -24.57 49.70 50.55
CA MET A 1 -24.96 48.30 50.30
C MET A 1 -23.81 47.63 49.58
N VAL A 2 -23.17 46.66 50.23
CA VAL A 2 -22.07 45.87 49.67
C VAL A 2 -22.67 44.76 48.80
N LYS A 3 -22.13 44.53 47.61
CA LYS A 3 -22.43 43.31 46.86
C LYS A 3 -21.21 42.87 46.05
N THR A 4 -20.48 41.95 46.68
CA THR A 4 -19.97 40.71 46.09
C THR A 4 -18.92 40.78 44.98
N ALA A 5 -17.77 40.21 45.35
CA ALA A 5 -16.62 39.86 44.55
C ALA A 5 -16.90 38.71 43.57
N CYS A 6 -16.16 38.71 42.45
CA CYS A 6 -15.62 37.54 41.74
C CYS A 6 -14.38 38.07 40.99
N VAL A 7 -13.17 37.95 41.54
CA VAL A 7 -12.25 36.81 41.42
C VAL A 7 -11.78 36.58 39.98
N SER A 8 -10.47 36.79 39.82
CA SER A 8 -9.55 36.30 38.79
C SER A 8 -9.54 37.01 37.43
N MET A 9 -8.72 38.07 37.36
CA MET A 9 -8.05 38.44 36.12
C MET A 9 -7.06 37.33 35.75
N ILE A 10 -7.46 36.47 34.83
CA ILE A 10 -6.57 35.50 34.19
C ILE A 10 -5.62 36.32 33.32
N THR A 11 -4.37 36.42 33.75
CA THR A 11 -3.25 36.94 32.97
C THR A 11 -3.15 36.15 31.68
N GLY A 12 -3.63 36.72 30.58
CA GLY A 12 -3.51 36.16 29.24
C GLY A 12 -2.05 36.21 28.79
N ILE A 13 -1.29 35.17 29.15
CA ILE A 13 -0.04 34.86 28.48
C ILE A 13 -0.41 34.18 27.17
N LEU A 14 -0.41 34.96 26.08
CA LEU A 14 -0.42 34.43 24.72
C LEU A 14 0.99 33.88 24.43
N LEU A 15 1.22 32.64 24.86
CA LEU A 15 2.40 31.88 24.43
C LEU A 15 2.13 31.35 23.03
N ILE A 16 2.71 32.09 22.09
CA ILE A 16 3.04 31.69 20.73
C ILE A 16 3.82 30.37 20.80
N CYS A 17 3.20 29.31 20.30
CA CYS A 17 3.94 28.18 19.74
C CYS A 17 3.39 27.98 18.34
N SER A 18 4.07 28.59 17.37
CA SER A 18 4.03 28.20 15.98
C SER A 18 4.46 26.73 15.88
N ALA A 19 3.50 25.83 16.06
CA ALA A 19 3.64 24.48 15.55
C ALA A 19 3.56 24.63 14.03
N GLY A 20 4.72 24.81 13.40
CA GLY A 20 4.88 24.44 12.01
C GLY A 20 4.31 23.04 11.87
N CYS A 21 3.45 22.85 10.88
CA CYS A 21 3.05 21.52 10.44
C CYS A 21 4.30 20.87 9.84
N ALA A 22 5.23 20.46 10.71
CA ALA A 22 6.10 19.37 10.41
C ALA A 22 5.19 18.15 10.49
N THR A 23 4.55 17.82 9.37
CA THR A 23 4.24 16.43 9.10
C THR A 23 5.55 15.69 9.29
N GLN A 24 5.71 15.12 10.48
CA GLN A 24 6.66 14.09 10.76
C GLN A 24 6.23 12.97 9.84
N THR A 25 6.77 12.98 8.63
CA THR A 25 6.88 11.81 7.81
C THR A 25 7.68 10.87 8.69
N ASP A 26 6.96 9.99 9.39
CA ASP A 26 7.51 8.72 9.81
C ASP A 26 8.26 8.22 8.58
N SER A 27 9.57 8.33 8.70
CA SER A 27 10.49 7.80 7.73
C SER A 27 10.39 6.30 7.94
N ILE A 28 9.28 5.72 7.45
CA ILE A 28 9.31 4.38 6.89
C ILE A 28 10.49 4.49 5.97
N THR A 29 11.54 3.78 6.36
CA THR A 29 12.71 3.55 5.53
C THR A 29 12.16 2.94 4.25
N ALA A 30 11.75 3.80 3.33
CA ALA A 30 11.73 3.51 1.92
C ALA A 30 13.20 3.21 1.70
N LYS A 31 13.54 1.92 1.76
CA LYS A 31 14.69 1.43 1.06
C LYS A 31 14.55 2.06 -0.31
N THR A 32 15.33 3.09 -0.58
CA THR A 32 15.70 3.48 -1.92
C THR A 32 16.49 2.28 -2.41
N GLN A 33 15.74 1.23 -2.77
CA GLN A 33 16.23 0.17 -3.61
C GLN A 33 16.45 0.92 -4.92
N SER A 34 17.69 1.32 -5.15
CA SER A 34 18.12 1.73 -6.48
C SER A 34 17.82 0.52 -7.37
N ILE A 35 16.73 0.62 -8.12
CA ILE A 35 16.30 -0.45 -9.02
C ILE A 35 17.04 -0.20 -10.33
N ASP A 36 18.21 -0.81 -10.43
CA ASP A 36 18.76 -1.18 -11.72
C ASP A 36 17.95 -2.41 -12.19
N ASP A 37 17.33 -2.33 -13.36
CA ASP A 37 16.73 -3.43 -14.13
C ASP A 37 15.31 -3.96 -13.80
N GLY A 38 14.48 -3.29 -12.99
CA GLY A 38 13.06 -3.67 -12.83
C GLY A 38 12.85 -5.09 -12.28
N THR A 39 13.86 -5.62 -11.60
CA THR A 39 13.96 -7.00 -11.17
C THR A 39 13.79 -7.08 -9.65
N TYR A 40 12.78 -7.82 -9.18
CA TYR A 40 12.38 -7.84 -7.77
C TYR A 40 12.11 -9.25 -7.30
N THR A 41 12.35 -9.50 -6.02
CA THR A 41 11.92 -10.72 -5.34
C THR A 41 10.42 -10.68 -5.00
N THR A 42 9.83 -11.85 -4.79
CA THR A 42 8.44 -11.99 -4.33
C THR A 42 8.19 -11.20 -3.04
N LYS A 43 9.17 -11.21 -2.12
CA LYS A 43 9.10 -10.45 -0.87
C LYS A 43 9.03 -8.94 -1.11
N GLU A 44 9.88 -8.41 -1.98
CA GLU A 44 9.90 -6.96 -2.27
C GLU A 44 8.61 -6.50 -2.94
N ILE A 45 8.06 -7.31 -3.85
CA ILE A 45 6.77 -7.03 -4.48
C ILE A 45 5.65 -7.07 -3.43
N THR A 46 5.58 -8.11 -2.59
CA THR A 46 4.54 -8.20 -1.55
C THR A 46 4.64 -7.06 -0.52
N ASP A 47 5.85 -6.70 -0.09
CA ASP A 47 6.09 -5.56 0.81
C ASP A 47 5.69 -4.22 0.14
N ALA A 48 5.82 -4.12 -1.19
CA ALA A 48 5.43 -2.93 -1.93
C ALA A 48 3.90 -2.77 -2.06
N PHE A 49 3.14 -3.86 -1.98
CA PHE A 49 1.69 -3.90 -2.22
C PHE A 49 0.94 -4.62 -1.10
N PRO A 50 0.90 -4.06 0.12
CA PRO A 50 0.14 -4.67 1.20
C PRO A 50 -1.37 -4.67 0.93
N VAL A 51 -2.07 -5.62 1.52
CA VAL A 51 -3.55 -5.66 1.53
C VAL A 51 -4.10 -4.35 2.09
N GLY A 52 -5.15 -3.84 1.45
CA GLY A 52 -5.75 -2.53 1.73
C GLY A 52 -5.16 -1.38 0.93
N THR A 53 -4.10 -1.62 0.14
CA THR A 53 -3.58 -0.59 -0.79
C THR A 53 -4.65 -0.23 -1.82
N PRO A 54 -4.98 1.06 -2.00
CA PRO A 54 -5.91 1.48 -3.05
C PRO A 54 -5.43 1.08 -4.44
N ILE A 55 -6.34 0.67 -5.32
CA ILE A 55 -5.96 0.17 -6.66
C ILE A 55 -5.27 1.24 -7.52
N THR A 56 -5.60 2.52 -7.31
CA THR A 56 -4.94 3.65 -7.98
C THR A 56 -3.48 3.80 -7.56
N THR A 57 -3.19 3.61 -6.27
CA THR A 57 -1.82 3.61 -5.73
C THR A 57 -1.03 2.42 -6.26
N TYR A 58 -1.67 1.25 -6.37
CA TYR A 58 -1.07 0.08 -6.98
C TYR A 58 -0.61 0.36 -8.42
N ILE A 59 -1.50 0.86 -9.29
CA ILE A 59 -1.20 1.13 -10.72
C ILE A 59 -0.01 2.09 -10.85
N GLN A 60 -0.04 3.21 -10.13
CA GLN A 60 1.04 4.20 -10.18
C GLN A 60 2.38 3.64 -9.73
N LYS A 61 2.37 2.77 -8.71
CA LYS A 61 3.57 2.19 -8.15
C LYS A 61 4.10 1.02 -9.00
N GLU A 62 3.22 0.21 -9.58
CA GLU A 62 3.57 -0.83 -10.55
C GLU A 62 4.33 -0.23 -11.75
N GLU A 63 3.80 0.86 -12.34
CA GLU A 63 4.43 1.58 -13.44
C GLU A 63 5.78 2.18 -13.03
N LYS A 64 5.84 2.84 -11.86
CA LYS A 64 7.07 3.45 -11.34
C LYS A 64 8.17 2.42 -11.05
N LEU A 65 7.79 1.24 -10.58
CA LEU A 65 8.70 0.15 -10.29
C LEU A 65 9.08 -0.65 -11.54
N ASN A 66 8.40 -0.43 -12.67
CA ASN A 66 8.57 -1.18 -13.92
C ASN A 66 8.49 -2.70 -13.69
N LEU A 67 7.46 -3.13 -12.95
CA LEU A 67 7.25 -4.54 -12.65
C LEU A 67 6.84 -5.31 -13.89
N LYS A 68 7.35 -6.54 -14.01
CA LYS A 68 7.06 -7.41 -15.14
C LYS A 68 5.69 -8.06 -14.99
N HIS A 69 4.67 -7.36 -15.47
CA HIS A 69 3.30 -7.88 -15.56
C HIS A 69 3.17 -8.89 -16.71
N LEU A 70 2.71 -10.10 -16.39
CA LEU A 70 2.58 -11.17 -17.37
C LEU A 70 1.16 -11.35 -17.89
N THR A 71 0.19 -11.40 -16.99
CA THR A 71 -1.21 -11.64 -17.33
C THR A 71 -2.12 -11.21 -16.20
N ASN A 72 -3.41 -11.13 -16.51
CA ASN A 72 -4.48 -11.00 -15.54
C ASN A 72 -5.24 -12.32 -15.44
N ILE A 73 -5.70 -12.64 -14.24
CA ILE A 73 -6.64 -13.72 -13.97
C ILE A 73 -7.93 -13.09 -13.42
N SER A 74 -9.07 -13.55 -13.92
CA SER A 74 -10.36 -13.15 -13.38
C SER A 74 -10.59 -13.87 -12.05
N LEU A 75 -10.92 -13.11 -11.01
CA LEU A 75 -11.33 -13.64 -9.71
C LEU A 75 -12.86 -13.66 -9.63
N THR A 76 -13.39 -14.24 -8.55
CA THR A 76 -14.83 -14.16 -8.25
C THR A 76 -15.24 -12.72 -7.96
N ASP A 77 -16.55 -12.43 -8.11
CA ASP A 77 -17.15 -11.14 -7.74
C ASP A 77 -16.57 -9.90 -8.46
N GLY A 78 -15.96 -10.11 -9.64
CA GLY A 78 -15.42 -9.02 -10.46
C GLY A 78 -14.01 -8.56 -10.06
N GLY A 79 -13.37 -9.24 -9.11
CA GLY A 79 -11.96 -9.01 -8.78
C GLY A 79 -11.01 -9.43 -9.90
N VAL A 80 -9.81 -8.85 -9.90
CA VAL A 80 -8.75 -9.16 -10.85
C VAL A 80 -7.46 -9.50 -10.09
N GLY A 81 -6.89 -10.65 -10.41
CA GLY A 81 -5.55 -11.05 -9.98
C GLY A 81 -4.54 -10.66 -11.04
N ARG A 82 -3.57 -9.82 -10.70
CA ARG A 82 -2.49 -9.40 -11.62
C ARG A 82 -1.25 -10.24 -11.33
N VAL A 83 -0.78 -10.97 -12.34
CA VAL A 83 0.35 -11.88 -12.20
C VAL A 83 1.64 -11.15 -12.54
N LEU A 84 2.48 -10.94 -11.54
CA LEU A 84 3.77 -10.28 -11.61
C LEU A 84 4.89 -11.32 -11.54
N GLU A 85 5.87 -11.21 -12.43
CA GLU A 85 7.08 -12.02 -12.38
C GLU A 85 8.07 -11.45 -11.37
N ALA A 86 8.63 -12.33 -10.55
CA ALA A 86 9.70 -12.04 -9.61
C ALA A 86 10.92 -12.91 -9.93
N THR A 87 12.07 -12.56 -9.39
CA THR A 87 13.31 -13.35 -9.55
C THR A 87 13.22 -14.76 -9.00
N ASP A 88 12.39 -14.96 -7.98
CA ASP A 88 12.28 -16.19 -7.19
C ASP A 88 10.88 -16.81 -7.22
N GLY A 89 10.04 -16.38 -8.17
CA GLY A 89 8.69 -16.90 -8.37
C GLY A 89 7.75 -15.90 -9.05
N PHE A 90 6.48 -15.96 -8.66
CA PHE A 90 5.40 -15.13 -9.18
C PHE A 90 4.58 -14.59 -8.00
N VAL A 91 4.08 -13.38 -8.15
CA VAL A 91 3.15 -12.77 -7.21
C VAL A 91 1.84 -12.50 -7.93
N VAL A 92 0.73 -12.93 -7.35
CA VAL A 92 -0.60 -12.57 -7.82
C VAL A 92 -1.18 -11.54 -6.87
N VAL A 93 -1.31 -10.31 -7.34
CA VAL A 93 -1.92 -9.22 -6.59
C VAL A 93 -3.41 -9.21 -6.92
N CYS A 94 -4.24 -9.58 -5.95
CA CYS A 94 -5.69 -9.65 -6.07
C CYS A 94 -6.32 -8.35 -5.60
N GLY A 95 -7.03 -7.68 -6.49
CA GLY A 95 -7.72 -6.43 -6.15
C GLY A 95 -8.95 -6.17 -7.00
N ASP A 96 -9.77 -5.25 -6.51
CA ASP A 96 -10.96 -4.73 -7.18
C ASP A 96 -10.92 -3.19 -7.21
N GLU A 97 -12.06 -2.55 -7.44
CA GLU A 97 -12.20 -1.08 -7.42
C GLU A 97 -11.88 -0.45 -6.06
N LYS A 98 -12.00 -1.18 -4.94
CA LYS A 98 -11.75 -0.68 -3.59
C LYS A 98 -10.26 -0.76 -3.26
N GLY A 99 -9.57 -1.77 -3.76
CA GLY A 99 -8.14 -1.94 -3.56
C GLY A 99 -7.69 -3.38 -3.58
N ILE A 100 -6.45 -3.60 -3.16
CA ILE A 100 -5.86 -4.93 -3.00
C ILE A 100 -6.52 -5.59 -1.78
N PHE A 101 -7.09 -6.77 -1.97
CA PHE A 101 -7.67 -7.55 -0.88
C PHE A 101 -6.87 -8.82 -0.55
N ASP A 102 -6.01 -9.29 -1.46
CA ASP A 102 -5.15 -10.44 -1.23
C ASP A 102 -3.86 -10.38 -2.08
N VAL A 103 -2.80 -11.04 -1.62
CA VAL A 103 -1.52 -11.14 -2.35
C VAL A 103 -0.96 -12.55 -2.16
N LEU A 104 -0.86 -13.29 -3.25
CA LEU A 104 -0.47 -14.69 -3.26
C LEU A 104 0.90 -14.86 -3.90
N ILE A 105 1.73 -15.73 -3.31
CA ILE A 105 3.06 -16.04 -3.83
C ILE A 105 3.07 -17.46 -4.38
N PHE A 106 3.57 -17.62 -5.59
CA PHE A 106 3.70 -18.90 -6.27
C PHE A 106 5.15 -19.13 -6.70
N LYS A 107 5.60 -20.38 -6.69
CA LYS A 107 6.94 -20.73 -7.19
C LYS A 107 6.98 -20.90 -8.69
N THR A 108 5.88 -21.32 -9.31
CA THR A 108 5.82 -21.60 -10.74
C THR A 108 4.56 -21.02 -11.38
N MET A 109 4.62 -20.74 -12.68
CA MET A 109 3.46 -20.33 -13.46
C MET A 109 2.43 -21.48 -13.58
N GLU A 110 2.83 -22.73 -13.41
CA GLU A 110 1.90 -23.86 -13.35
C GLU A 110 0.98 -23.77 -12.13
N ASP A 111 1.53 -23.39 -10.97
CA ASP A 111 0.74 -23.21 -9.74
C ASP A 111 -0.22 -22.02 -9.86
N VAL A 112 0.19 -20.95 -10.53
CA VAL A 112 -0.69 -19.81 -10.86
C VAL A 112 -1.87 -20.28 -11.74
N LYS A 113 -1.62 -21.11 -12.75
CA LYS A 113 -2.67 -21.66 -13.62
C LYS A 113 -3.61 -22.61 -12.86
N LYS A 114 -3.08 -23.44 -11.97
CA LYS A 114 -3.90 -24.30 -11.09
C LYS A 114 -4.81 -23.46 -10.20
N TYR A 115 -4.27 -22.37 -9.65
CA TYR A 115 -5.06 -21.40 -8.88
C TYR A 115 -6.18 -20.79 -9.74
N GLU A 116 -5.88 -20.27 -10.94
CA GLU A 116 -6.90 -19.73 -11.85
C GLU A 116 -7.99 -20.77 -12.18
N GLN A 117 -7.62 -22.02 -12.44
CA GLN A 117 -8.58 -23.10 -12.70
C GLN A 117 -9.47 -23.39 -11.49
N SER A 118 -8.93 -23.29 -10.27
CA SER A 118 -9.69 -23.52 -9.04
C SER A 118 -10.78 -22.47 -8.81
N LEU A 119 -10.62 -21.25 -9.35
CA LEU A 119 -11.60 -20.16 -9.26
C LEU A 119 -12.79 -20.34 -10.21
N LYS A 120 -12.67 -21.21 -11.21
CA LYS A 120 -13.72 -21.47 -12.22
C LYS A 120 -14.67 -22.61 -11.82
N ARG A 121 -14.47 -23.21 -10.65
CA ARG A 121 -15.30 -24.28 -10.09
C ARG A 121 -16.45 -23.72 -9.28
#